data_AF-A0A925XLU2-F1
#
_entry.id   AF-A0A925XLU2-F1
#
_cell.length_a   1.000
_cell.length_b   1.000
_cell.length_c   1.000
_cell.angle_alpha   90.00
_cell.angle_beta   90.00
_cell.angle_gamma   90.00
#
_symmetry.space_group_name_H-M   'P 1'
#
loop_
_entity.id
_entity.type
_entity.pdbx_description
1 polymer ?
#
loop_
_entity_poly.entity_id
_entity_poly.type
_entity_poly.pdbx_seq_one_letter_code
_entity_poly.pdbx_strand_id
1 'polypeptide(L)'
;QSRASYWLGRTHAALGRDAAARLDYVEAARFGGTFYGQLARQELGIGTTGLERTPRPSAIDRVRFAAREQVKVIRLLAAAGHPERAVSFFKTLAETVDSPGEVTLLTALARRLSVPYAGAVAAFVAEQRGIDVKSLSAPFIGLPQNVPLPDSVDRALVYAVVRQESAFNHQAVSHAGARGLMQLMPATAKATARSVRIPFSAERLTTDPFYNATLGAYHLGELLGGLDSSYVLTFCGYNAGPGRAIEWVRDYGDPRGGEVDPIDWIERIPFDETRDYVQKVIENLQIYRSRTGHPLSLSEDLVRGGPQG
;
A
#
# COMPACT_ATOMS: atom_id res chain seq x y z
N GLN A 1 -3.21 -0.70 -17.71
CA GLN A 1 -4.21 0.17 -18.39
C GLN A 1 -3.95 1.62 -18.02
N SER A 2 -4.07 2.04 -16.75
CA SER A 2 -3.81 3.44 -16.34
C SER A 2 -2.43 3.99 -16.70
N ARG A 3 -1.35 3.22 -16.53
CA ARG A 3 0.03 3.61 -16.92
C ARG A 3 0.13 4.03 -18.39
N ALA A 4 -0.41 3.21 -19.30
CA ALA A 4 -0.35 3.47 -20.74
C ALA A 4 -1.15 4.73 -21.11
N SER A 5 -2.37 4.85 -20.59
CA SER A 5 -3.21 6.04 -20.81
C SER A 5 -2.57 7.31 -20.24
N TYR A 6 -1.97 7.26 -19.05
CA TYR A 6 -1.29 8.44 -18.49
C TYR A 6 -0.10 8.90 -19.36
N TRP A 7 0.73 7.97 -19.82
CA TRP A 7 1.86 8.31 -20.71
C TRP A 7 1.41 8.82 -22.08
N LEU A 8 0.31 8.29 -22.64
CA LEU A 8 -0.30 8.85 -23.85
C LEU A 8 -0.81 10.29 -23.60
N GLY A 9 -1.43 10.54 -22.44
CA GLY A 9 -1.86 11.88 -22.04
C GLY A 9 -0.69 12.86 -21.95
N ARG A 10 0.40 12.47 -21.27
CA ARG A 10 1.66 13.23 -21.22
C ARG A 10 2.24 13.50 -22.61
N THR A 11 2.22 12.51 -23.49
CA THR A 11 2.71 12.63 -24.87
C THR A 11 1.88 13.62 -25.68
N HIS A 12 0.56 13.53 -25.61
CA HIS A 12 -0.33 14.47 -26.29
C HIS A 12 -0.20 15.90 -25.74
N ALA A 13 -0.06 16.06 -24.42
CA ALA A 13 0.16 17.36 -23.80
C ALA A 13 1.48 17.99 -24.29
N ALA A 14 2.57 17.23 -24.33
CA ALA A 14 3.86 17.68 -24.85
C ALA A 14 3.81 18.09 -26.35
N LEU A 15 2.88 17.51 -27.12
CA LEU A 15 2.64 17.85 -28.52
C LEU A 15 1.62 19.01 -28.71
N GLY A 16 1.15 19.63 -27.63
CA GLY A 16 0.12 20.69 -27.67
C GLY A 16 -1.27 20.20 -28.08
N ARG A 17 -1.56 18.90 -27.90
CA ARG A 17 -2.84 18.27 -28.25
C ARG A 17 -3.75 18.13 -27.03
N ASP A 18 -4.13 19.25 -26.43
CA ASP A 18 -4.81 19.29 -25.12
C ASP A 18 -6.10 18.45 -25.05
N ALA A 19 -6.90 18.45 -26.12
CA ALA A 19 -8.13 17.65 -26.16
C ALA A 19 -7.84 16.14 -26.13
N ALA A 20 -6.81 15.68 -26.84
CA ALA A 20 -6.40 14.29 -26.84
C ALA A 20 -5.77 13.90 -25.49
N ALA A 21 -4.91 14.77 -24.94
CA ALA A 21 -4.31 14.58 -23.62
C ALA A 21 -5.38 14.41 -22.53
N ARG A 22 -6.41 15.26 -22.56
CA ARG A 22 -7.54 15.18 -21.63
C ARG A 22 -8.29 13.86 -21.73
N LEU A 23 -8.53 13.34 -22.94
CA LEU A 23 -9.21 12.04 -23.13
C LEU A 23 -8.40 10.89 -22.52
N ASP A 24 -7.09 10.90 -22.72
CA ASP A 24 -6.20 9.87 -22.16
C ASP A 24 -6.12 9.95 -20.63
N TYR A 25 -6.07 11.17 -20.07
CA TYR A 25 -6.15 11.34 -18.62
C TYR A 25 -7.50 10.89 -18.05
N VAL A 26 -8.62 11.11 -18.76
CA VAL A 26 -9.93 10.59 -18.34
C VAL A 26 -9.92 9.06 -18.27
N GLU A 27 -9.29 8.39 -19.24
CA GLU A 27 -9.17 6.93 -19.23
C GLU A 27 -8.30 6.43 -18.06
N ALA A 28 -7.15 7.07 -17.82
CA ALA A 28 -6.30 6.74 -16.68
C ALA A 28 -7.02 6.98 -15.33
N ALA A 29 -7.75 8.09 -15.20
CA ALA A 29 -8.43 8.53 -13.97
C ALA A 29 -9.55 7.59 -13.50
N ARG A 30 -10.04 6.69 -14.36
CA ARG A 30 -10.96 5.60 -13.97
C ARG A 30 -10.34 4.69 -12.91
N PHE A 31 -9.02 4.54 -12.93
CA PHE A 31 -8.26 3.70 -12.01
C PHE A 31 -7.68 4.50 -10.83
N GLY A 32 -8.54 5.24 -10.11
CA GLY A 32 -8.11 6.16 -9.04
C GLY A 32 -7.42 5.53 -7.82
N GLY A 33 -7.40 4.20 -7.74
CA GLY A 33 -6.58 3.44 -6.80
C GLY A 33 -5.14 3.16 -7.25
N THR A 34 -4.75 3.61 -8.44
CA THR A 34 -3.41 3.38 -9.02
C THR A 34 -2.62 4.68 -9.13
N PHE A 35 -1.29 4.61 -9.02
CA PHE A 35 -0.35 5.73 -9.13
C PHE A 35 -0.67 6.64 -10.32
N TYR A 36 -0.71 6.06 -11.53
CA TYR A 36 -1.02 6.80 -12.75
C TYR A 36 -2.46 7.29 -12.84
N GLY A 37 -3.42 6.56 -12.25
CA GLY A 37 -4.80 7.03 -12.19
C GLY A 37 -4.97 8.20 -11.24
N GLN A 38 -4.19 8.28 -10.17
CA GLN A 38 -4.16 9.41 -9.23
C GLN A 38 -3.47 10.63 -9.84
N LEU A 39 -2.35 10.44 -10.54
CA LEU A 39 -1.71 11.51 -11.32
C LEU A 39 -2.69 12.09 -12.36
N ALA A 40 -3.32 11.22 -13.16
CA ALA A 40 -4.31 11.65 -14.14
C ALA A 40 -5.50 12.39 -13.50
N ARG A 41 -5.90 12.00 -12.28
CA ARG A 41 -6.94 12.74 -11.54
C ARG A 41 -6.48 14.13 -11.15
N GLN A 42 -5.24 14.31 -10.71
CA GLN A 42 -4.69 15.65 -10.44
C GLN A 42 -4.63 16.51 -11.71
N GLU A 43 -4.21 15.95 -12.85
CA GLU A 43 -4.24 16.64 -14.17
C GLU A 43 -5.66 17.10 -14.56
N LEU A 44 -6.69 16.38 -14.10
CA LEU A 44 -8.10 16.71 -14.36
C LEU A 44 -8.75 17.59 -13.29
N GLY A 45 -8.01 17.99 -12.24
CA GLY A 45 -8.54 18.74 -11.10
C GLY A 45 -9.45 17.92 -10.16
N ILE A 46 -9.36 16.59 -10.20
CA ILE A 46 -10.12 15.67 -9.35
C ILE A 46 -9.32 15.40 -8.08
N GLY A 47 -9.78 15.96 -6.95
CA GLY A 47 -9.07 15.89 -5.66
C GLY A 47 -9.27 14.61 -4.83
N THR A 48 -9.87 13.54 -5.38
CA THR A 48 -10.18 12.32 -4.61
C THR A 48 -9.70 11.07 -5.33
N THR A 49 -9.54 9.94 -4.61
CA THR A 49 -9.13 8.64 -5.20
C THR A 49 -10.30 7.86 -5.78
N GLY A 50 -11.55 8.20 -5.45
CA GLY A 50 -12.73 7.47 -5.92
C GLY A 50 -12.93 6.14 -5.19
N LEU A 51 -12.13 5.87 -4.16
CA LEU A 51 -12.18 4.68 -3.31
C LEU A 51 -12.90 4.93 -1.98
N GLU A 52 -13.71 5.99 -1.91
CA GLU A 52 -14.49 6.34 -0.71
C GLU A 52 -15.69 5.41 -0.52
N ARG A 53 -16.05 4.62 -1.54
CA ARG A 53 -17.15 3.63 -1.50
C ARG A 53 -16.63 2.22 -1.74
N THR A 54 -17.20 1.26 -1.01
CA THR A 54 -16.93 -0.17 -1.17
C THR A 54 -17.96 -0.83 -2.08
N PRO A 55 -17.58 -1.88 -2.84
CA PRO A 55 -18.52 -2.67 -3.63
C PRO A 55 -19.63 -3.25 -2.77
N ARG A 56 -20.88 -3.15 -3.22
CA ARG A 56 -22.05 -3.70 -2.52
C ARG A 56 -22.39 -5.09 -3.06
N PRO A 57 -22.56 -6.12 -2.20
CA PRO A 57 -22.97 -7.45 -2.66
C PRO A 57 -24.41 -7.45 -3.18
N SER A 58 -24.60 -7.97 -4.39
CA SER A 58 -25.91 -8.28 -4.98
C SER A 58 -26.56 -9.49 -4.30
N ALA A 59 -27.81 -9.80 -4.67
CA ALA A 59 -28.47 -11.03 -4.23
C ALA A 59 -27.76 -12.28 -4.76
N ILE A 60 -27.29 -12.25 -6.01
CA ILE A 60 -26.56 -13.35 -6.65
C ILE A 60 -25.24 -13.60 -5.93
N ASP A 61 -24.50 -12.54 -5.56
CA ASP A 61 -23.26 -12.68 -4.80
C ASP A 61 -23.48 -13.41 -3.48
N ARG A 62 -24.57 -13.09 -2.76
CA ARG A 62 -24.89 -13.73 -1.47
C ARG A 62 -25.18 -15.22 -1.63
N VAL A 63 -25.94 -15.59 -2.66
CA VAL A 63 -26.26 -17.00 -2.94
C VAL A 63 -25.00 -17.76 -3.33
N ARG A 64 -24.21 -17.23 -4.28
CA ARG A 64 -22.94 -17.85 -4.71
C ARG A 64 -21.97 -18.00 -3.55
N PHE A 65 -21.74 -16.92 -2.80
CA PHE A 65 -20.85 -16.90 -1.65
C PHE A 65 -21.26 -17.94 -0.60
N ALA A 66 -22.54 -18.03 -0.25
CA ALA A 66 -23.03 -18.99 0.73
C ALA A 66 -22.88 -20.45 0.26
N ALA A 67 -22.90 -20.71 -1.05
CA ALA A 67 -22.78 -22.05 -1.61
C ALA A 67 -21.32 -22.57 -1.66
N ARG A 68 -20.31 -21.70 -1.57
CA ARG A 68 -18.90 -22.08 -1.70
C ARG A 68 -18.43 -23.01 -0.57
N GLU A 69 -17.77 -24.10 -0.95
CA GLU A 69 -17.18 -25.07 -0.01
C GLU A 69 -16.24 -24.39 0.99
N GLN A 70 -15.36 -23.50 0.53
CA GLN A 70 -14.44 -22.75 1.39
C GLN A 70 -15.18 -21.92 2.44
N VAL A 71 -16.32 -21.31 2.10
CA VAL A 71 -17.14 -20.53 3.04
C VAL A 71 -17.78 -21.44 4.09
N LYS A 72 -18.23 -22.64 3.70
CA LYS A 72 -18.73 -23.65 4.64
C LYS A 72 -17.62 -24.09 5.61
N VAL A 73 -16.43 -24.40 5.10
CA VAL A 73 -15.26 -24.80 5.90
C VAL A 73 -14.85 -23.69 6.88
N ILE A 74 -14.77 -22.44 6.43
CA ILE A 74 -14.48 -21.29 7.29
C ILE A 74 -15.49 -21.21 8.45
N ARG A 75 -16.79 -21.35 8.16
CA ARG A 75 -17.85 -21.31 9.18
C ARG A 75 -17.76 -22.50 10.14
N LEU A 76 -17.47 -23.71 9.66
CA LEU A 76 -17.31 -24.90 10.50
C LEU A 76 -16.11 -24.77 11.45
N LEU A 77 -14.96 -24.33 10.95
CA LEU A 77 -13.78 -24.09 11.79
C LEU A 77 -14.05 -23.02 12.86
N ALA A 78 -14.73 -21.94 12.49
CA ALA A 78 -15.12 -20.91 13.44
C ALA A 78 -16.13 -21.42 14.49
N ALA A 79 -17.12 -22.21 14.07
CA ALA A 79 -18.09 -22.82 15.00
C ALA A 79 -17.43 -23.83 15.95
N ALA A 80 -16.33 -24.46 15.53
CA ALA A 80 -15.48 -25.32 16.36
C ALA A 80 -14.50 -24.54 17.25
N GLY A 81 -14.54 -23.20 17.27
CA GLY A 81 -13.67 -22.37 18.11
C GLY A 81 -12.28 -22.11 17.53
N HIS A 82 -12.07 -22.36 16.24
CA HIS A 82 -10.77 -22.24 15.56
C HIS A 82 -10.77 -21.30 14.33
N PRO A 83 -11.22 -20.05 14.45
CA PRO A 83 -11.25 -19.11 13.32
C PRO A 83 -9.86 -18.82 12.73
N GLU A 84 -8.81 -18.88 13.53
CA GLU A 84 -7.41 -18.72 13.10
C GLU A 84 -6.97 -19.80 12.11
N ARG A 85 -7.50 -21.02 12.23
CA ARG A 85 -7.24 -22.11 11.29
C ARG A 85 -7.94 -21.90 9.95
N ALA A 86 -8.92 -21.00 9.88
CA ALA A 86 -9.66 -20.70 8.67
C ALA A 86 -8.93 -19.69 7.75
N VAL A 87 -7.86 -19.03 8.22
CA VAL A 87 -7.20 -17.92 7.53
C VAL A 87 -6.72 -18.29 6.11
N SER A 88 -6.17 -19.49 5.92
CA SER A 88 -5.73 -19.96 4.60
C SER A 88 -6.88 -20.10 3.59
N PHE A 89 -8.09 -20.41 4.05
CA PHE A 89 -9.27 -20.51 3.19
C PHE A 89 -9.77 -19.15 2.69
N PHE A 90 -9.55 -18.06 3.45
CA PHE A 90 -9.82 -16.71 2.95
C PHE A 90 -8.95 -16.38 1.75
N LYS A 91 -7.64 -16.65 1.85
CA LYS A 91 -6.68 -16.43 0.76
C LYS A 91 -7.03 -17.30 -0.45
N THR A 92 -7.17 -18.60 -0.25
CA THR A 92 -7.47 -19.57 -1.33
C THR A 92 -8.78 -19.23 -2.04
N LEU A 93 -9.79 -18.79 -1.29
CA LEU A 93 -11.04 -18.36 -1.90
C LEU A 93 -10.86 -17.10 -2.76
N ALA A 94 -10.11 -16.11 -2.28
CA ALA A 94 -9.82 -14.90 -3.06
C ALA A 94 -9.07 -15.15 -4.37
N GLU A 95 -8.30 -16.24 -4.46
CA GLU A 95 -7.63 -16.67 -5.70
C GLU A 95 -8.63 -17.13 -6.79
N THR A 96 -9.89 -17.37 -6.44
CA THR A 96 -10.92 -17.92 -7.36
C THR A 96 -12.22 -17.10 -7.42
N VAL A 97 -12.36 -16.06 -6.60
CA VAL A 97 -13.53 -15.17 -6.63
C VAL A 97 -13.33 -14.08 -7.68
N ASP A 98 -14.32 -13.89 -8.55
CA ASP A 98 -14.28 -12.85 -9.59
C ASP A 98 -15.26 -11.69 -9.32
N SER A 99 -16.11 -11.82 -8.30
CA SER A 99 -17.08 -10.77 -7.94
C SER A 99 -16.55 -9.88 -6.81
N PRO A 100 -16.46 -8.54 -7.02
CA PRO A 100 -16.21 -7.60 -5.94
C PRO A 100 -17.21 -7.73 -4.77
N GLY A 101 -18.46 -8.09 -5.07
CA GLY A 101 -19.50 -8.30 -4.06
C GLY A 101 -19.22 -9.52 -3.17
N GLU A 102 -18.72 -10.62 -3.73
CA GLU A 102 -18.30 -11.78 -2.95
C GLU A 102 -17.05 -11.49 -2.09
N VAL A 103 -16.11 -10.68 -2.59
CA VAL A 103 -14.97 -10.21 -1.78
C VAL A 103 -15.44 -9.33 -0.62
N THR A 104 -16.43 -8.45 -0.83
CA THR A 104 -17.06 -7.70 0.27
C THR A 104 -17.66 -8.64 1.33
N LEU A 105 -18.34 -9.71 0.93
CA LEU A 105 -18.88 -10.71 1.87
C LEU A 105 -17.76 -11.46 2.61
N LEU A 106 -16.67 -11.79 1.91
CA LEU A 106 -15.51 -12.46 2.48
C LEU A 106 -14.81 -11.61 3.54
N THR A 107 -14.57 -10.33 3.25
CA THR A 107 -13.99 -9.39 4.22
C THR A 107 -14.91 -9.15 5.42
N ALA A 108 -16.23 -9.09 5.20
CA ALA A 108 -17.21 -8.98 6.28
C ALA A 108 -17.23 -10.24 7.17
N LEU A 109 -17.08 -11.43 6.59
CA LEU A 109 -16.94 -12.68 7.33
C LEU A 109 -15.68 -12.67 8.20
N ALA A 110 -14.52 -12.29 7.64
CA ALA A 110 -13.27 -12.20 8.39
C ALA A 110 -13.38 -11.28 9.62
N ARG A 111 -14.04 -10.13 9.46
CA ARG A 111 -14.32 -9.19 10.56
C ARG A 111 -15.21 -9.80 11.64
N ARG A 112 -16.28 -10.50 11.27
CA ARG A 112 -17.19 -11.17 12.22
C ARG A 112 -16.50 -12.28 13.01
N LEU A 113 -15.48 -12.91 12.42
CA LEU A 113 -14.70 -13.97 13.05
C LEU A 113 -13.47 -13.44 13.83
N SER A 114 -13.37 -12.13 14.05
CA SER A 114 -12.24 -11.50 14.75
C SER A 114 -10.87 -11.77 14.11
N VAL A 115 -10.83 -12.06 12.81
CA VAL A 115 -9.59 -12.23 12.01
C VAL A 115 -9.56 -11.25 10.83
N PRO A 116 -9.72 -9.93 11.07
CA PRO A 116 -9.94 -8.94 9.99
C PRO A 116 -8.76 -8.86 8.99
N TYR A 117 -7.54 -9.19 9.41
CA TYR A 117 -6.37 -9.26 8.52
C TYR A 117 -6.53 -10.33 7.43
N ALA A 118 -7.20 -11.46 7.71
CA ALA A 118 -7.47 -12.48 6.70
C ALA A 118 -8.36 -11.94 5.57
N GLY A 119 -9.30 -11.06 5.91
CA GLY A 119 -10.11 -10.33 4.95
C GLY A 119 -9.27 -9.33 4.12
N ALA A 120 -8.37 -8.59 4.76
CA ALA A 120 -7.49 -7.65 4.05
C ALA A 120 -6.56 -8.38 3.07
N VAL A 121 -5.95 -9.49 3.49
CA VAL A 121 -5.15 -10.37 2.61
C VAL A 121 -6.00 -10.90 1.45
N ALA A 122 -7.22 -11.37 1.71
CA ALA A 122 -8.12 -11.84 0.66
C ALA A 122 -8.46 -10.72 -0.36
N ALA A 123 -8.79 -9.52 0.11
CA ALA A 123 -9.05 -8.39 -0.78
C ALA A 123 -7.80 -7.98 -1.58
N PHE A 124 -6.62 -8.01 -0.96
CA PHE A 124 -5.35 -7.72 -1.62
C PHE A 124 -5.04 -8.75 -2.72
N VAL A 125 -5.24 -10.04 -2.47
CA VAL A 125 -5.07 -11.10 -3.48
C VAL A 125 -6.06 -10.95 -4.64
N ALA A 126 -7.33 -10.65 -4.35
CA ALA A 126 -8.32 -10.39 -5.40
C ALA A 126 -7.96 -9.13 -6.24
N GLU A 127 -7.46 -8.07 -5.60
CA GLU A 127 -6.97 -6.88 -6.31
C GLU A 127 -5.79 -7.19 -7.24
N GLN A 128 -4.81 -8.00 -6.79
CA GLN A 128 -3.69 -8.41 -7.63
C GLN A 128 -4.12 -9.18 -8.88
N ARG A 129 -5.29 -9.83 -8.84
CA ARG A 129 -5.93 -10.48 -9.99
C ARG A 129 -6.73 -9.53 -10.87
N GLY A 130 -6.80 -8.24 -10.52
CA GLY A 130 -7.52 -7.21 -11.27
C GLY A 130 -8.98 -7.01 -10.86
N ILE A 131 -9.42 -7.57 -9.72
CA ILE A 131 -10.77 -7.34 -9.21
C ILE A 131 -10.83 -5.95 -8.56
N ASP A 132 -11.88 -5.17 -8.87
CA ASP A 132 -12.06 -3.81 -8.34
C ASP A 132 -12.52 -3.82 -6.87
N VAL A 133 -11.56 -4.04 -5.97
CA VAL A 133 -11.76 -4.18 -4.52
C VAL A 133 -10.75 -3.38 -3.71
N LYS A 134 -10.09 -2.38 -4.30
CA LYS A 134 -9.00 -1.66 -3.63
C LYS A 134 -9.46 -0.92 -2.37
N SER A 135 -10.71 -0.48 -2.31
CA SER A 135 -11.32 0.09 -1.09
C SER A 135 -11.47 -0.93 0.05
N LEU A 136 -11.48 -2.24 -0.24
CA LEU A 136 -11.52 -3.32 0.76
C LEU A 136 -10.12 -3.77 1.20
N SER A 137 -9.11 -3.68 0.33
CA SER A 137 -7.72 -4.07 0.60
C SER A 137 -6.89 -2.96 1.27
N ALA A 138 -7.41 -1.73 1.35
CA ALA A 138 -6.83 -0.63 2.12
C ALA A 138 -7.64 -0.30 3.41
N PRO A 139 -7.95 -1.26 4.31
CA PRO A 139 -8.75 -0.98 5.49
C PRO A 139 -7.97 -0.18 6.56
N PHE A 140 -8.70 0.48 7.47
CA PHE A 140 -8.17 1.02 8.73
C PHE A 140 -8.31 -0.03 9.84
N ILE A 141 -7.46 -1.06 9.81
CA ILE A 141 -7.43 -2.15 10.81
C ILE A 141 -5.99 -2.52 11.15
N GLY A 142 -5.79 -3.32 12.19
CA GLY A 142 -4.52 -4.02 12.45
C GLY A 142 -3.39 -3.15 13.01
N LEU A 143 -3.36 -1.85 12.70
CA LEU A 143 -2.41 -0.90 13.28
C LEU A 143 -2.91 -0.41 14.65
N PRO A 144 -2.21 -0.69 15.77
CA PRO A 144 -2.65 -0.25 17.09
C PRO A 144 -2.77 1.27 17.20
N GLN A 145 -3.80 1.77 17.89
CA GLN A 145 -4.15 3.21 17.88
C GLN A 145 -3.09 4.11 18.49
N ASN A 146 -2.36 3.62 19.48
CA ASN A 146 -1.40 4.36 20.30
C ASN A 146 0.07 4.10 19.93
N VAL A 147 0.36 3.59 18.73
CA VAL A 147 1.74 3.45 18.24
C VAL A 147 2.39 4.85 18.25
N PRO A 148 3.53 5.04 18.94
CA PRO A 148 4.27 6.30 18.90
C PRO A 148 4.87 6.49 17.51
N LEU A 149 4.70 7.68 16.95
CA LEU A 149 5.19 8.05 15.63
C LEU A 149 6.22 9.18 15.77
N PRO A 150 7.34 9.13 15.01
CA PRO A 150 8.16 10.31 14.79
C PRO A 150 7.35 11.47 14.19
N ASP A 151 7.72 12.72 14.48
CA ASP A 151 7.02 13.91 13.98
C ASP A 151 6.96 13.98 12.44
N SER A 152 7.94 13.38 11.75
CA SER A 152 8.01 13.30 10.30
C SER A 152 7.09 12.23 9.69
N VAL A 153 6.51 11.34 10.50
CA VAL A 153 5.73 10.17 10.07
C VAL A 153 4.28 10.33 10.48
N ASP A 154 3.40 10.55 9.51
CA ASP A 154 1.96 10.53 9.76
C ASP A 154 1.40 9.10 9.78
N ARG A 155 0.21 8.93 10.37
CA ARG A 155 -0.42 7.62 10.52
C ARG A 155 -0.88 7.02 9.19
N ALA A 156 -1.26 7.84 8.21
CA ALA A 156 -1.66 7.37 6.88
C ALA A 156 -0.47 6.76 6.14
N LEU A 157 0.73 7.31 6.35
CA LEU A 157 1.98 6.78 5.84
C LEU A 157 2.32 5.40 6.41
N VAL A 158 2.16 5.21 7.72
CA VAL A 158 2.33 3.87 8.33
C VAL A 158 1.33 2.87 7.76
N TYR A 159 0.06 3.27 7.62
CA TYR A 159 -0.95 2.42 6.98
C TYR A 159 -0.59 2.05 5.53
N ALA A 160 -0.03 3.00 4.76
CA ALA A 160 0.38 2.78 3.39
C ALA A 160 1.49 1.73 3.27
N VAL A 161 2.49 1.79 4.15
CA VAL A 161 3.57 0.81 4.26
C VAL A 161 3.04 -0.54 4.74
N VAL A 162 2.28 -0.59 5.85
CA VAL A 162 1.73 -1.86 6.38
C VAL A 162 0.87 -2.59 5.36
N ARG A 163 0.06 -1.86 4.59
CA ARG A 163 -0.74 -2.43 3.50
C ARG A 163 0.16 -3.13 2.47
N GLN A 164 1.21 -2.45 2.03
CA GLN A 164 2.09 -2.97 0.99
C GLN A 164 2.97 -4.12 1.49
N GLU A 165 3.42 -4.05 2.74
CA GLU A 165 4.36 -5.01 3.32
C GLU A 165 3.69 -6.33 3.75
N SER A 166 2.54 -6.26 4.40
CA SER A 166 1.93 -7.45 5.02
C SER A 166 0.45 -7.64 4.72
N ALA A 167 -0.19 -6.70 4.01
CA ALA A 167 -1.64 -6.62 3.91
C ALA A 167 -2.31 -6.77 5.29
N PHE A 168 -1.72 -6.15 6.33
CA PHE A 168 -2.15 -6.18 7.74
C PHE A 168 -1.95 -7.52 8.47
N ASN A 169 -1.27 -8.50 7.85
CA ASN A 169 -0.93 -9.75 8.53
C ASN A 169 0.25 -9.54 9.48
N HIS A 170 -0.04 -9.32 10.77
CA HIS A 170 0.99 -9.15 11.81
C HIS A 170 1.89 -10.39 12.03
N GLN A 171 1.50 -11.56 11.54
CA GLN A 171 2.28 -12.80 11.65
C GLN A 171 3.10 -13.09 10.37
N ALA A 172 3.10 -12.17 9.39
CA ALA A 172 3.79 -12.37 8.12
C ALA A 172 5.30 -12.56 8.31
N VAL A 173 5.85 -13.58 7.64
CA VAL A 173 7.29 -13.80 7.52
C VAL A 173 7.61 -14.00 6.04
N SER A 174 8.43 -13.12 5.45
CA SER A 174 8.85 -13.27 4.05
C SER A 174 9.86 -14.40 3.87
N HIS A 175 10.10 -14.80 2.63
CA HIS A 175 11.14 -15.77 2.30
C HIS A 175 12.54 -15.30 2.73
N ALA A 176 12.81 -13.99 2.63
CA ALA A 176 14.06 -13.38 3.08
C ALA A 176 14.13 -13.23 4.62
N GLY A 177 13.05 -13.50 5.34
CA GLY A 177 13.00 -13.44 6.80
C GLY A 177 12.56 -12.09 7.37
N ALA A 178 11.96 -11.22 6.55
CA ALA A 178 11.31 -9.99 7.00
C ALA A 178 10.05 -10.32 7.82
N ARG A 179 9.72 -9.55 8.86
CA ARG A 179 8.73 -9.97 9.87
C ARG A 179 7.69 -8.89 10.21
N GLY A 180 6.45 -9.35 10.37
CA GLY A 180 5.34 -8.60 10.96
C GLY A 180 4.68 -7.58 10.03
N LEU A 181 3.94 -6.65 10.65
CA LEU A 181 3.13 -5.65 9.96
C LEU A 181 3.91 -4.81 8.94
N MET A 182 5.12 -4.40 9.31
CA MET A 182 6.01 -3.55 8.51
C MET A 182 7.22 -4.32 7.97
N GLN A 183 7.15 -5.66 7.93
CA GLN A 183 8.19 -6.53 7.35
C GLN A 183 9.63 -6.11 7.67
N LEU A 184 9.93 -5.95 8.96
CA LEU A 184 11.28 -5.59 9.37
C LEU A 184 12.22 -6.81 9.28
N MET A 185 13.37 -6.61 8.65
CA MET A 185 14.48 -7.55 8.80
C MET A 185 14.97 -7.53 10.26
N PRO A 186 15.33 -8.68 10.86
CA PRO A 186 15.79 -8.72 12.25
C PRO A 186 16.98 -7.81 12.54
N ALA A 187 17.90 -7.63 11.58
CA ALA A 187 19.04 -6.72 11.71
C ALA A 187 18.58 -5.25 11.78
N THR A 188 17.68 -4.84 10.89
CA THR A 188 17.08 -3.50 10.88
C THR A 188 16.33 -3.24 12.18
N ALA A 189 15.46 -4.17 12.58
CA ALA A 189 14.71 -4.06 13.84
C ALA A 189 15.64 -3.94 15.06
N LYS A 190 16.76 -4.67 15.10
CA LYS A 190 17.74 -4.57 16.18
C LYS A 190 18.45 -3.22 16.19
N ALA A 191 18.80 -2.68 15.02
CA ALA A 191 19.41 -1.37 14.89
C ALA A 191 18.47 -0.25 15.36
N THR A 192 17.22 -0.25 14.88
CA THR A 192 16.21 0.73 15.29
C THR A 192 15.84 0.58 16.76
N ALA A 193 15.67 -0.64 17.29
CA ALA A 193 15.41 -0.85 18.72
C ALA A 193 16.52 -0.22 19.59
N ARG A 194 17.77 -0.32 19.16
CA ARG A 194 18.91 0.34 19.83
C ARG A 194 18.82 1.86 19.75
N SER A 195 18.48 2.44 18.59
CA SER A 195 18.39 3.90 18.42
C SER A 195 17.29 4.51 19.32
N VAL A 196 16.15 3.82 19.44
CA VAL A 196 15.01 4.27 20.26
C VAL A 196 15.01 3.74 21.69
N ARG A 197 16.09 3.06 22.12
CA ARG A 197 16.28 2.51 23.48
C ARG A 197 15.18 1.54 23.94
N ILE A 198 14.65 0.75 23.00
CA ILE A 198 13.71 -0.34 23.28
C ILE A 198 14.49 -1.66 23.25
N PRO A 199 14.28 -2.59 24.21
CA PRO A 199 14.89 -3.92 24.15
C PRO A 199 14.52 -4.67 22.87
N PHE A 200 15.53 -5.25 22.21
CA PHE A 200 15.31 -6.05 21.01
C PHE A 200 14.73 -7.43 21.33
N SER A 201 13.66 -7.83 20.63
CA SER A 201 13.13 -9.20 20.62
C SER A 201 12.69 -9.59 19.22
N ALA A 202 13.34 -10.61 18.65
CA ALA A 202 13.02 -11.11 17.31
C ALA A 202 11.67 -11.83 17.24
N GLU A 203 11.20 -12.39 18.35
CA GLU A 203 9.91 -13.07 18.47
C GLU A 203 8.75 -12.07 18.43
N ARG A 204 8.89 -10.96 19.18
CA ARG A 204 7.89 -9.88 19.24
C ARG A 204 7.64 -9.21 17.89
N LEU A 205 8.53 -9.37 16.91
CA LEU A 205 8.28 -8.89 15.56
C LEU A 205 7.05 -9.52 14.91
N THR A 206 6.66 -10.74 15.32
CA THR A 206 5.48 -11.45 14.78
C THR A 206 4.37 -11.68 15.81
N THR A 207 4.67 -11.60 17.11
CA THR A 207 3.71 -11.83 18.18
C THR A 207 3.15 -10.55 18.80
N ASP A 208 3.81 -9.41 18.58
CA ASP A 208 3.43 -8.11 19.15
C ASP A 208 3.33 -7.06 18.02
N PRO A 209 2.12 -6.84 17.45
CA PRO A 209 1.92 -5.86 16.39
C PRO A 209 2.25 -4.43 16.83
N PHE A 210 2.10 -4.10 18.13
CA PHE A 210 2.47 -2.78 18.65
C PHE A 210 3.99 -2.57 18.60
N TYR A 211 4.74 -3.58 19.03
CA TYR A 211 6.20 -3.57 18.96
C TYR A 211 6.71 -3.45 17.52
N ASN A 212 6.20 -4.29 16.61
CA ASN A 212 6.58 -4.25 15.19
C ASN A 212 6.26 -2.89 14.55
N ALA A 213 5.05 -2.37 14.76
CA ALA A 213 4.64 -1.09 14.21
C ALA A 213 5.43 0.09 14.80
N THR A 214 5.77 0.03 16.10
CA THR A 214 6.63 1.04 16.74
C THR A 214 8.00 1.08 16.08
N LEU A 215 8.70 -0.05 16.01
CA LEU A 215 10.02 -0.10 15.38
C LEU A 215 9.94 0.28 13.90
N GLY A 216 8.90 -0.15 13.18
CA GLY A 216 8.76 0.16 11.76
C GLY A 216 8.49 1.63 11.49
N ALA A 217 7.67 2.28 12.34
CA ALA A 217 7.42 3.72 12.24
C ALA A 217 8.69 4.54 12.53
N TYR A 218 9.48 4.14 13.54
CA TYR A 218 10.76 4.80 13.81
C TYR A 218 11.78 4.58 12.70
N HIS A 219 11.89 3.35 12.16
CA HIS A 219 12.77 3.08 11.02
C HIS A 219 12.39 3.93 9.80
N LEU A 220 11.09 4.07 9.53
CA LEU A 220 10.60 4.96 8.48
C LEU A 220 10.96 6.43 8.74
N GLY A 221 10.89 6.88 9.99
CA GLY A 221 11.34 8.21 10.40
C GLY A 221 12.84 8.43 10.23
N GLU A 222 13.67 7.43 10.53
CA GLU A 222 15.12 7.46 10.29
C GLU A 222 15.43 7.62 8.80
N LEU A 223 14.73 6.89 7.93
CA LEU A 223 14.89 7.00 6.47
C LEU A 223 14.44 8.37 5.95
N LEU A 224 13.28 8.87 6.42
CA LEU A 224 12.82 10.22 6.07
C LEU A 224 13.83 11.28 6.48
N GLY A 225 14.39 11.18 7.68
CA GLY A 225 15.42 12.11 8.17
C GLY A 225 16.70 12.05 7.35
N GLY A 226 17.16 10.85 6.98
CA GLY A 226 18.39 10.65 6.21
C GLY A 226 18.26 10.93 4.71
N LEU A 227 17.04 11.10 4.19
CA LEU A 227 16.73 11.32 2.78
C LEU A 227 15.95 12.63 2.57
N ASP A 228 16.19 13.61 3.45
CA ASP A 228 15.68 14.98 3.42
C ASP A 228 14.16 15.05 3.20
N SER A 229 13.43 14.19 3.91
CA SER A 229 11.96 14.06 3.86
C SER A 229 11.37 13.69 2.51
N SER A 230 12.17 13.21 1.55
CA SER A 230 11.68 12.75 0.25
C SER A 230 10.99 11.40 0.35
N TYR A 231 9.71 11.32 -0.03
CA TYR A 231 8.96 10.07 -0.03
C TYR A 231 9.45 9.09 -1.09
N VAL A 232 9.77 9.58 -2.29
CA VAL A 232 10.31 8.75 -3.39
C VAL A 232 11.58 8.04 -2.94
N LEU A 233 12.55 8.80 -2.42
CA LEU A 233 13.81 8.24 -1.95
C LEU A 233 13.62 7.37 -0.71
N THR A 234 12.74 7.75 0.21
CA THR A 234 12.43 6.97 1.42
C THR A 234 11.87 5.60 1.08
N PHE A 235 10.90 5.50 0.16
CA PHE A 235 10.30 4.21 -0.20
C PHE A 235 11.29 3.34 -0.97
N CYS A 236 12.12 3.96 -1.82
CA CYS A 236 13.27 3.30 -2.43
C CYS A 236 14.22 2.74 -1.35
N GLY A 237 14.57 3.57 -0.37
CA GLY A 237 15.47 3.20 0.73
C GLY A 237 14.89 2.14 1.66
N TYR A 238 13.58 2.13 1.87
CA TYR A 238 12.89 1.13 2.67
C TYR A 238 12.98 -0.26 2.04
N ASN A 239 12.76 -0.35 0.72
CA ASN A 239 12.72 -1.62 0.00
C ASN A 239 14.12 -2.11 -0.47
N ALA A 240 14.94 -1.21 -1.03
CA ALA A 240 16.25 -1.54 -1.62
C ALA A 240 17.46 -1.14 -0.76
N GLY A 241 17.22 -0.44 0.37
CA GLY A 241 18.25 0.14 1.23
C GLY A 241 18.60 1.58 0.83
N PRO A 242 18.90 2.48 1.79
CA PRO A 242 19.14 3.89 1.53
C PRO A 242 20.35 4.15 0.63
N GLY A 243 21.35 3.26 0.64
CA GLY A 243 22.50 3.34 -0.26
C GLY A 243 22.11 3.28 -1.75
N ARG A 244 21.10 2.48 -2.10
CA ARG A 244 20.57 2.41 -3.48
C ARG A 244 19.86 3.69 -3.89
N ALA A 245 19.08 4.27 -3.00
CA ALA A 245 18.43 5.56 -3.28
C ALA A 245 19.48 6.65 -3.58
N ILE A 246 20.55 6.72 -2.79
CA ILE A 246 21.65 7.68 -2.97
C ILE A 246 22.44 7.40 -4.26
N GLU A 247 22.71 6.14 -4.57
CA GLU A 247 23.35 5.73 -5.83
C GLU A 247 22.53 6.19 -7.05
N TRP A 248 21.23 5.92 -7.07
CA TRP A 248 20.37 6.29 -8.21
C TRP A 248 20.11 7.79 -8.34
N VAL A 249 20.18 8.56 -7.24
CA VAL A 249 20.23 10.03 -7.31
C VAL A 249 21.47 10.50 -8.06
N ARG A 250 22.63 9.89 -7.82
CA ARG A 250 23.88 10.23 -8.51
C ARG A 250 23.82 9.88 -10.00
N ASP A 251 23.21 8.75 -10.33
CA ASP A 251 23.20 8.22 -11.69
C ASP A 251 22.13 8.87 -12.58
N TYR A 252 20.97 9.22 -12.01
CA TYR A 252 19.80 9.71 -12.76
C TYR A 252 19.45 11.17 -12.52
N GLY A 253 20.15 11.83 -11.58
CA GLY A 253 19.83 13.17 -11.08
C GLY A 253 18.87 13.13 -9.89
N ASP A 254 18.72 14.27 -9.20
CA ASP A 254 17.89 14.37 -8.01
C ASP A 254 16.41 14.56 -8.39
N PRO A 255 15.49 13.68 -7.96
CA PRO A 255 14.06 13.84 -8.21
C PRO A 255 13.43 14.95 -7.34
N ARG A 256 14.20 15.52 -6.39
CA ARG A 256 13.78 16.63 -5.53
C ARG A 256 14.11 17.95 -6.24
N GLY A 257 13.18 18.91 -6.21
CA GLY A 257 13.47 20.28 -6.64
C GLY A 257 13.47 20.55 -8.16
N GLY A 258 13.13 19.57 -9.00
CA GLY A 258 12.75 19.80 -10.40
C GLY A 258 13.86 19.71 -11.46
N GLU A 259 15.07 19.24 -11.10
CA GLU A 259 16.11 18.91 -12.09
C GLU A 259 15.70 17.71 -12.96
N VAL A 260 15.01 16.75 -12.34
CA VAL A 260 14.50 15.53 -12.98
C VAL A 260 13.01 15.41 -12.68
N ASP A 261 12.21 15.02 -13.67
CA ASP A 261 10.81 14.67 -13.43
C ASP A 261 10.77 13.43 -12.51
N PRO A 262 10.17 13.53 -11.30
CA PRO A 262 10.14 12.42 -10.36
C PRO A 262 9.42 11.18 -10.90
N ILE A 263 8.48 11.35 -11.84
CA ILE A 263 7.80 10.23 -12.50
C ILE A 263 8.79 9.50 -13.40
N ASP A 264 9.56 10.22 -14.22
CA ASP A 264 10.62 9.62 -15.06
C ASP A 264 11.72 8.98 -14.20
N TRP A 265 12.08 9.61 -13.07
CA TRP A 265 13.06 9.06 -12.14
C TRP A 265 12.61 7.72 -11.56
N ILE A 266 11.35 7.63 -11.10
CA ILE A 266 10.77 6.37 -10.60
C ILE A 266 10.81 5.31 -11.71
N GLU A 267 10.46 5.66 -12.94
CA GLU A 267 10.49 4.73 -14.09
C GLU A 267 11.88 4.22 -14.45
N ARG A 268 12.95 4.94 -14.05
CA ARG A 268 14.34 4.54 -14.26
C ARG A 268 14.88 3.60 -13.18
N ILE A 269 14.18 3.43 -12.05
CA ILE A 269 14.59 2.50 -10.98
C ILE A 269 14.82 1.10 -11.58
N PRO A 270 16.04 0.53 -11.54
CA PRO A 270 16.37 -0.69 -12.28
C PRO A 270 15.76 -1.95 -11.68
N PHE A 271 15.32 -1.90 -10.42
CA PHE A 271 14.67 -3.03 -9.76
C PHE A 271 13.17 -2.89 -9.90
N ASP A 272 12.55 -3.78 -10.68
CA ASP A 272 11.09 -3.77 -10.91
C ASP A 272 10.30 -3.81 -9.60
N GLU A 273 10.75 -4.64 -8.63
CA GLU A 273 10.14 -4.71 -7.31
C GLU A 273 10.16 -3.36 -6.59
N THR A 274 11.30 -2.66 -6.60
CA THR A 274 11.45 -1.37 -5.93
C THR A 274 10.66 -0.27 -6.65
N ARG A 275 10.66 -0.28 -7.98
CA ARG A 275 9.86 0.64 -8.80
C ARG A 275 8.38 0.51 -8.46
N ASP A 276 7.88 -0.72 -8.47
CA ASP A 276 6.51 -1.06 -8.10
C ASP A 276 6.21 -0.68 -6.66
N TYR A 277 7.16 -0.91 -5.73
CA TYR A 277 7.00 -0.59 -4.32
C TYR A 277 6.82 0.91 -4.10
N VAL A 278 7.68 1.75 -4.71
CA VAL A 278 7.57 3.22 -4.61
C VAL A 278 6.20 3.69 -5.11
N GLN A 279 5.77 3.22 -6.28
CA GLN A 279 4.45 3.54 -6.85
C GLN A 279 3.30 3.09 -5.95
N LYS A 280 3.37 1.87 -5.42
CA LYS A 280 2.32 1.28 -4.56
C LYS A 280 2.24 1.94 -3.19
N VAL A 281 3.36 2.32 -2.56
CA VAL A 281 3.30 2.97 -1.24
C VAL A 281 2.77 4.39 -1.36
N ILE A 282 3.22 5.17 -2.35
CA ILE A 282 2.73 6.55 -2.50
C ILE A 282 1.26 6.60 -2.94
N GLU A 283 0.79 5.70 -3.81
CA GLU A 283 -0.64 5.63 -4.14
C GLU A 283 -1.48 5.20 -2.92
N ASN A 284 -0.96 4.32 -2.05
CA ASN A 284 -1.65 3.91 -0.83
C ASN A 284 -1.74 5.06 0.17
N LEU A 285 -0.69 5.87 0.30
CA LEU A 285 -0.69 7.07 1.14
C LEU A 285 -1.84 7.99 0.74
N GLN A 286 -2.01 8.24 -0.56
CA GLN A 286 -3.11 9.04 -1.06
C GLN A 286 -4.48 8.41 -0.78
N ILE A 287 -4.62 7.09 -0.87
CA ILE A 287 -5.88 6.40 -0.52
C ILE A 287 -6.23 6.64 0.95
N TYR A 288 -5.26 6.49 1.85
CA TYR A 288 -5.50 6.69 3.28
C TYR A 288 -5.78 8.16 3.62
N ARG A 289 -5.07 9.11 3.00
CA ARG A 289 -5.31 10.56 3.15
C ARG A 289 -6.67 10.98 2.59
N SER A 290 -7.01 10.53 1.39
CA SER A 290 -8.29 10.82 0.71
C SER A 290 -9.49 10.34 1.52
N ARG A 291 -9.39 9.16 2.14
CA ARG A 291 -10.46 8.61 2.98
C ARG A 291 -10.58 9.26 4.36
N THR A 292 -9.62 10.09 4.76
CA THR A 292 -9.70 10.95 5.95
C THR A 292 -9.98 12.41 5.61
N GLY A 293 -10.34 12.71 4.35
CA GLY A 293 -10.80 14.04 3.92
C GLY A 293 -9.69 14.95 3.38
N HIS A 294 -8.47 14.47 3.22
CA HIS A 294 -7.40 15.25 2.58
C HIS A 294 -7.55 15.15 1.04
N PRO A 295 -7.33 16.26 0.30
CA PRO A 295 -7.30 16.19 -1.15
C PRO A 295 -6.09 15.36 -1.63
N LEU A 296 -6.19 14.80 -2.85
CA LEU A 296 -5.07 14.21 -3.55
C LEU A 296 -3.93 15.23 -3.68
N SER A 297 -2.73 14.81 -3.27
CA SER A 297 -1.51 15.62 -3.30
C SER A 297 -0.30 14.81 -3.81
N LEU A 298 -0.52 13.88 -4.74
CA LEU A 298 0.53 12.95 -5.17
C LEU A 298 1.68 13.68 -5.85
N SER A 299 1.40 14.61 -6.77
CA SER A 299 2.42 15.43 -7.44
C SER A 299 3.28 16.22 -6.45
N GLU A 300 2.68 16.78 -5.40
CA GLU A 300 3.38 17.48 -4.33
C GLU A 300 4.25 16.53 -3.49
N ASP A 301 3.73 15.34 -3.18
CA ASP A 301 4.46 14.31 -2.45
C ASP A 301 5.63 13.71 -3.26
N LEU A 302 5.55 13.73 -4.59
CA LEU A 302 6.63 13.27 -5.48
C LEU A 302 7.86 14.17 -5.46
N VAL A 303 7.66 15.48 -5.30
CA VAL A 303 8.75 16.48 -5.25
C VAL A 303 9.14 16.87 -3.83
N ARG A 304 8.54 16.22 -2.83
CA ARG A 304 8.78 16.51 -1.41
C ARG A 304 10.26 16.35 -1.04
N GLY A 305 10.72 17.25 -0.18
CA GLY A 305 12.09 17.30 0.33
C GLY A 305 12.90 18.42 -0.34
N GLY A 306 14.18 18.49 0.00
CA GLY A 306 15.13 19.40 -0.65
C GLY A 306 16.32 18.62 -1.21
N PRO A 307 16.95 19.09 -2.30
CA PRO A 307 18.21 18.51 -2.76
C PRO A 307 19.27 18.58 -1.65
N GLN A 308 20.16 17.59 -1.61
CA GLN A 308 21.31 17.63 -0.68
C GLN A 308 22.25 18.74 -1.14
N GLY A 309 22.50 19.71 -0.24
CA GLY A 309 23.50 20.76 -0.42
C GLY A 309 24.92 20.25 -0.26
#